data_AF-A0A9P3LVD9-F1
#
_entry.id   AF-A0A9P3LVD9-F1
#
_cell.length_a   1.000
_cell.length_b   1.000
_cell.length_c   1.000
_cell.angle_alpha   90.00
_cell.angle_beta   90.00
_cell.angle_gamma   90.00
#
_symmetry.space_group_name_H-M   'P 1'
#
loop_
_entity.id
_entity.type
_entity.pdbx_description
1 polymer ?
#
loop_
_entity_poly.entity_id
_entity_poly.type
_entity_poly.pdbx_seq_one_letter_code
_entity_poly.pdbx_strand_id
1 'polypeptide(L)'
;MNTGLQDSYNLSWKIALVLHGLAPKSILNTFEQERKPVAEGIIKLSATLLDNALAKDFLRRTLKRLMIAVGPYLLPYFPTTTNPLTMLMIRYHDNAINQRHKSQMNVDEEFQVGQRAREAYLEMIKKNTESGLLVGSTDDTVRLQELIVGPGIFHVMVFSSDMLVTAKPVPATIKGVDTTNSEFLAEDIAQKLLAWRTKWSYKSREEIIEETQTTPRPPTHHSQSVAPEAVSTASPSAIPSSTKASQMFMVHVLASEDVTTKEQSAKIERLARNQAGEGKIYLDQDGIAHQKYGVAKHGAGTLVVIRPDGHIGYRVLGIGHSAWEDVDEYFGALLA
;
A
#
# COMPACT_ATOMS: atom_id res chain seq x y z
N MET A 1 9.87 -2.78 -22.24
CA MET A 1 10.73 -2.37 -21.12
C MET A 1 9.93 -2.13 -19.84
N ASN A 2 8.93 -1.22 -19.84
CA ASN A 2 8.12 -0.88 -18.66
C ASN A 2 7.52 -2.11 -17.95
N THR A 3 6.99 -3.07 -18.70
CA THR A 3 6.44 -4.33 -18.13
C THR A 3 7.48 -5.09 -17.31
N GLY A 4 8.68 -5.29 -17.84
CA GLY A 4 9.74 -6.04 -17.17
C GLY A 4 10.23 -5.37 -15.89
N LEU A 5 10.28 -4.03 -15.85
CA LEU A 5 10.60 -3.29 -14.62
C LEU A 5 9.52 -3.50 -13.56
N GLN A 6 8.24 -3.46 -13.94
CA GLN A 6 7.13 -3.73 -13.01
C GLN A 6 7.11 -5.19 -12.55
N ASP A 7 7.46 -6.14 -13.42
CA ASP A 7 7.56 -7.56 -13.04
C ASP A 7 8.65 -7.75 -11.99
N SER A 8 9.84 -7.18 -12.21
CA SER A 8 10.92 -7.21 -11.22
C SER A 8 10.51 -6.55 -9.91
N TYR A 9 9.84 -5.38 -9.97
CA TYR A 9 9.40 -4.66 -8.77
C TYR A 9 8.36 -5.45 -7.96
N ASN A 10 7.41 -6.11 -8.61
CA ASN A 10 6.42 -6.98 -7.97
C ASN A 10 7.08 -8.24 -7.35
N LEU A 11 8.09 -8.82 -8.00
CA LEU A 11 8.73 -10.04 -7.54
C LEU A 11 9.74 -9.80 -6.40
N SER A 12 10.48 -8.69 -6.43
CA SER A 12 11.64 -8.45 -5.57
C SER A 12 11.28 -8.45 -4.08
N TRP A 13 10.19 -7.77 -3.69
CA TRP A 13 9.77 -7.74 -2.29
C TRP A 13 9.24 -9.09 -1.80
N LYS A 14 8.56 -9.85 -2.67
CA LYS A 14 8.04 -11.20 -2.34
C LYS A 14 9.19 -12.17 -2.07
N ILE A 15 10.22 -12.13 -2.90
CA ILE A 15 11.44 -12.93 -2.69
C ILE A 15 12.13 -12.52 -1.40
N ALA A 16 12.26 -11.21 -1.14
CA ALA A 16 12.87 -10.73 0.10
C ALA A 16 12.15 -11.27 1.33
N LEU A 17 10.81 -11.18 1.40
CA LEU A 17 10.04 -11.71 2.52
C LEU A 17 10.26 -13.22 2.74
N VAL A 18 10.28 -14.01 1.67
CA VAL A 18 10.50 -15.47 1.76
C VAL A 18 11.93 -15.79 2.20
N LEU A 19 12.93 -15.09 1.69
CA LEU A 19 14.34 -15.29 2.08
C LEU A 19 14.60 -14.91 3.54
N HIS A 20 13.87 -13.93 4.06
CA HIS A 20 13.92 -13.54 5.46
C HIS A 20 13.05 -14.40 6.37
N GLY A 21 12.36 -15.42 5.84
CA GLY A 21 11.49 -16.31 6.62
C GLY A 21 10.20 -15.64 7.11
N LEU A 22 9.86 -14.47 6.57
CA LEU A 22 8.73 -13.64 7.02
C LEU A 22 7.42 -13.96 6.30
N ALA A 23 7.49 -14.69 5.19
CA ALA A 23 6.33 -15.11 4.43
C ALA A 23 6.51 -16.54 3.91
N PRO A 24 5.43 -17.32 3.79
CA PRO A 24 5.49 -18.65 3.21
C PRO A 24 5.83 -18.59 1.72
N LYS A 25 6.49 -19.63 1.21
CA LYS A 25 6.86 -19.73 -0.22
C LYS A 25 5.67 -19.60 -1.18
N SER A 26 4.46 -19.90 -0.71
CA SER A 26 3.21 -19.79 -1.48
C SER A 26 2.94 -18.36 -1.98
N ILE A 27 3.47 -17.32 -1.31
CA ILE A 27 3.33 -15.93 -1.78
C ILE A 27 3.94 -15.71 -3.16
N LEU A 28 4.98 -16.48 -3.53
CA LEU A 28 5.64 -16.39 -4.84
C LEU A 28 4.70 -16.82 -5.98
N ASN A 29 3.74 -17.72 -5.71
CA ASN A 29 2.75 -18.13 -6.71
C ASN A 29 1.87 -16.96 -7.16
N THR A 30 1.70 -15.93 -6.31
CA THR A 30 0.93 -14.74 -6.68
C THR A 30 1.60 -13.91 -7.76
N PHE A 31 2.92 -14.02 -7.95
CA PHE A 31 3.60 -13.32 -9.04
C PHE A 31 3.04 -13.72 -10.40
N GLU A 32 2.93 -15.03 -10.68
CA GLU A 32 2.38 -15.50 -11.95
C GLU A 32 0.90 -15.11 -12.08
N GLN A 33 0.11 -15.29 -11.02
CA GLN A 33 -1.33 -14.94 -11.00
C GLN A 33 -1.56 -13.46 -11.32
N GLU A 34 -0.67 -12.57 -10.87
CA GLU A 34 -0.77 -11.13 -11.09
C GLU A 34 -0.20 -10.68 -12.44
N ARG A 35 0.97 -11.19 -12.83
CA ARG A 35 1.75 -10.62 -13.95
C ARG A 35 1.49 -11.30 -15.28
N LYS A 36 1.08 -12.58 -15.29
CA LYS A 36 0.77 -13.31 -16.53
C LYS A 36 -0.42 -12.69 -17.30
N PRO A 37 -1.58 -12.38 -16.68
CA PRO A 37 -2.69 -11.75 -17.40
C PRO A 37 -2.32 -10.37 -17.95
N VAL A 38 -1.50 -9.61 -17.21
CA VAL A 38 -1.00 -8.30 -17.64
C VAL A 38 -0.09 -8.43 -18.86
N ALA A 39 0.85 -9.38 -18.84
CA ALA A 39 1.74 -9.65 -19.96
C ALA A 39 0.97 -10.08 -21.22
N GLU A 40 0.00 -10.99 -21.08
CA GLU A 40 -0.88 -11.41 -22.18
C GLU A 40 -1.67 -10.23 -22.76
N GLY A 41 -2.21 -9.35 -21.89
CA GLY A 41 -2.93 -8.15 -22.31
C GLY A 41 -2.05 -7.20 -23.13
N ILE A 42 -0.80 -7.00 -22.71
CA ILE A 42 0.17 -6.14 -23.42
C ILE A 42 0.56 -6.77 -24.76
N ILE A 43 0.78 -8.08 -24.82
CA ILE A 43 1.09 -8.79 -26.09
C ILE A 43 -0.07 -8.63 -27.09
N LYS A 44 -1.30 -8.85 -26.65
CA LYS A 44 -2.51 -8.66 -27.49
C LYS A 44 -2.62 -7.22 -27.98
N LEU A 45 -2.40 -6.24 -27.10
CA LEU A 45 -2.41 -4.82 -27.47
C LEU A 45 -1.32 -4.51 -28.51
N SER A 46 -0.08 -4.97 -28.30
CA SER A 46 1.01 -4.77 -29.26
C SER A 46 0.73 -5.43 -30.61
N ALA A 47 0.17 -6.63 -30.64
CA ALA A 47 -0.23 -7.32 -31.87
C ALA A 47 -1.30 -6.51 -32.62
N THR A 48 -2.37 -6.08 -31.95
CA THR A 48 -3.43 -5.28 -32.58
C THR A 48 -2.93 -3.92 -33.09
N LEU A 49 -2.02 -3.26 -32.38
CA LEU A 49 -1.38 -2.02 -32.84
C LEU A 49 -0.53 -2.25 -34.08
N LEU A 50 0.23 -3.35 -34.14
CA LEU A 50 1.02 -3.72 -35.30
C LEU A 50 0.13 -4.03 -36.51
N ASP A 51 -0.91 -4.84 -36.32
CA ASP A 51 -1.87 -5.18 -37.38
C ASP A 51 -2.55 -3.91 -37.93
N ASN A 52 -2.92 -2.97 -37.05
CA ASN A 52 -3.49 -1.69 -37.43
C ASN A 52 -2.48 -0.77 -38.13
N ALA A 53 -1.20 -0.83 -37.77
CA ALA A 53 -0.13 -0.06 -38.42
C ALA A 53 0.21 -0.63 -39.81
N LEU A 54 0.22 -1.96 -39.95
CA LEU A 54 0.51 -2.68 -41.19
C LEU A 54 -0.71 -2.83 -42.10
N ALA A 55 -1.89 -2.35 -41.68
CA ALA A 55 -3.13 -2.44 -42.44
C ALA A 55 -2.94 -1.89 -43.88
N LYS A 56 -3.11 -2.79 -44.86
CA LYS A 56 -2.97 -2.48 -46.29
C LYS A 56 -4.26 -1.95 -46.92
N ASP A 57 -5.40 -2.09 -46.24
CA ASP A 57 -6.71 -1.74 -46.78
C ASP A 57 -6.87 -0.22 -46.97
N PHE A 58 -7.25 0.15 -48.19
CA PHE A 58 -7.48 1.54 -48.61
C PHE A 58 -8.48 2.27 -47.69
N LEU A 59 -9.59 1.62 -47.34
CA LEU A 59 -10.65 2.20 -46.51
C LEU A 59 -10.14 2.59 -45.11
N ARG A 60 -9.32 1.73 -44.48
CA ARG A 60 -8.72 1.99 -43.17
C ARG A 60 -7.71 3.14 -43.22
N ARG A 61 -6.94 3.28 -44.31
CA ARG A 61 -6.01 4.42 -44.49
C ARG A 61 -6.74 5.75 -44.63
N THR A 62 -7.81 5.78 -45.43
CA THR A 62 -8.62 6.98 -45.65
C THR A 62 -9.34 7.40 -44.36
N LEU A 63 -9.94 6.44 -43.65
CA LEU A 63 -10.57 6.70 -42.36
C LEU A 63 -9.56 7.19 -41.30
N LYS A 64 -8.35 6.60 -41.25
CA LYS A 64 -7.28 7.06 -40.34
C LYS A 64 -6.85 8.50 -40.65
N ARG A 65 -6.68 8.87 -41.92
CA ARG A 65 -6.36 10.25 -42.32
C ARG A 65 -7.47 11.23 -41.93
N LEU A 66 -8.73 10.85 -42.11
CA LEU A 66 -9.87 11.63 -41.67
C LEU A 66 -9.88 11.80 -40.16
N MET A 67 -9.66 10.72 -39.40
CA MET A 67 -9.60 10.77 -37.93
C MET A 67 -8.43 11.60 -37.41
N ILE A 68 -7.29 11.66 -38.10
CA ILE A 68 -6.18 12.56 -37.75
C ILE A 68 -6.58 14.03 -37.95
N ALA A 69 -7.33 14.34 -39.02
CA ALA A 69 -7.77 15.70 -39.32
C ALA A 69 -8.92 16.17 -38.42
N VAL A 70 -9.90 15.31 -38.14
CA VAL A 70 -11.13 15.66 -37.39
C VAL A 70 -10.99 15.35 -35.89
N GLY A 71 -10.11 14.41 -35.53
CA GLY A 71 -9.90 13.93 -34.16
C GLY A 71 -9.65 15.02 -33.11
N PRO A 72 -8.77 16.02 -33.35
CA PRO A 72 -8.53 17.10 -32.38
C PRO A 72 -9.78 17.90 -32.02
N TYR A 73 -10.75 18.01 -32.93
CA TYR A 73 -11.99 18.74 -32.71
C TYR A 73 -13.06 17.90 -31.99
N LEU A 74 -12.98 16.58 -32.11
CA LEU A 74 -13.89 15.64 -31.44
C LEU A 74 -13.39 15.17 -30.08
N LEU A 75 -12.06 15.15 -29.87
CA LEU A 75 -11.37 14.71 -28.67
C LEU A 75 -11.92 15.30 -27.35
N PRO A 76 -12.32 16.60 -27.26
CA PRO A 76 -12.85 17.16 -26.01
C PRO A 76 -14.20 16.59 -25.58
N TYR A 77 -14.96 15.98 -26.49
CA TYR A 77 -16.31 15.50 -26.25
C TYR A 77 -16.36 14.02 -25.85
N PHE A 78 -15.27 13.29 -26.03
CA PHE A 78 -15.15 11.90 -25.60
C PHE A 78 -14.34 11.84 -24.30
N PRO A 79 -14.75 11.05 -23.29
CA PRO A 79 -13.94 10.84 -22.11
C PRO A 79 -12.58 10.31 -22.56
N THR A 80 -11.50 10.93 -22.08
CA THR A 80 -10.13 10.48 -22.33
C THR A 80 -9.97 9.08 -21.76
N THR A 81 -10.09 8.06 -22.61
CA THR A 81 -9.71 6.70 -22.24
C THR A 81 -8.21 6.71 -21.98
N THR A 82 -7.80 6.45 -20.74
CA THR A 82 -6.39 6.38 -20.39
C THR A 82 -5.72 5.31 -21.25
N ASN A 83 -4.59 5.68 -21.86
CA ASN A 83 -3.93 4.81 -22.81
C ASN A 83 -3.45 3.54 -22.07
N PRO A 84 -3.89 2.33 -22.45
CA PRO A 84 -3.51 1.09 -21.77
C PRO A 84 -1.99 0.86 -21.80
N LEU A 85 -1.26 1.51 -22.72
CA LEU A 85 0.20 1.50 -22.78
C LEU A 85 0.88 2.18 -21.58
N THR A 86 0.16 3.05 -20.86
CA THR A 86 0.70 3.71 -19.65
C THR A 86 0.84 2.74 -18.48
N MET A 87 0.13 1.60 -18.51
CA MET A 87 0.13 0.59 -17.45
C MET A 87 -0.29 1.12 -16.07
N LEU A 88 -0.89 2.32 -15.99
CA LEU A 88 -1.36 2.92 -14.75
C LEU A 88 -2.69 2.32 -14.27
N MET A 89 -3.44 1.72 -15.18
CA MET A 89 -4.76 1.11 -14.92
C MET A 89 -4.67 -0.41 -14.66
N ILE A 90 -3.48 -0.93 -14.35
CA ILE A 90 -3.37 -2.34 -13.96
C ILE A 90 -4.13 -2.54 -12.65
N ARG A 91 -5.05 -3.49 -12.69
CA ARG A 91 -5.73 -4.03 -11.51
C ARG A 91 -5.39 -5.51 -11.41
N TYR A 92 -4.80 -5.91 -10.29
CA TYR A 92 -4.63 -7.31 -9.99
C TYR A 92 -5.94 -7.94 -9.56
N HIS A 93 -6.15 -9.19 -10.01
CA HIS A 93 -7.28 -9.99 -9.57
C HIS A 93 -7.09 -10.48 -8.13
N ASP A 94 -8.20 -10.91 -7.54
CA ASP A 94 -8.20 -11.46 -6.19
C ASP A 94 -7.28 -12.67 -6.09
N ASN A 95 -6.45 -12.68 -5.06
CA ASN A 95 -5.51 -13.76 -4.74
C ASN A 95 -5.19 -13.70 -3.24
N ALA A 96 -4.18 -14.46 -2.80
CA ALA A 96 -3.78 -14.49 -1.39
C ALA A 96 -3.35 -13.11 -0.81
N ILE A 97 -2.93 -12.16 -1.67
CA ILE A 97 -2.44 -10.83 -1.25
C ILE A 97 -3.36 -9.67 -1.67
N ASN A 98 -4.35 -9.94 -2.53
CA ASN A 98 -5.38 -9.00 -2.96
C ASN A 98 -6.71 -9.55 -2.47
N GLN A 99 -7.05 -9.28 -1.22
CA GLN A 99 -8.25 -9.81 -0.60
C GLN A 99 -9.30 -8.71 -0.52
N ARG A 100 -10.53 -9.02 -0.96
CA ARG A 100 -11.66 -8.10 -0.81
C ARG A 100 -12.30 -8.32 0.55
N HIS A 101 -12.40 -7.25 1.34
CA HIS A 101 -13.13 -7.29 2.59
C HIS A 101 -14.65 -7.27 2.34
N LYS A 102 -15.44 -7.82 3.27
CA LYS A 102 -16.91 -7.88 3.21
C LYS A 102 -17.56 -6.51 3.07
N SER A 103 -16.89 -5.45 3.54
CA SER A 103 -17.35 -4.07 3.39
C SER A 103 -17.28 -3.53 1.96
N GLN A 104 -16.73 -4.28 1.00
CA GLN A 104 -16.61 -3.91 -0.42
C GLN A 104 -17.42 -4.85 -1.34
N MET A 105 -18.73 -4.94 -1.13
CA MET A 105 -19.57 -5.87 -1.92
C MET A 105 -19.80 -5.42 -3.36
N ASN A 106 -19.67 -4.13 -3.69
CA ASN A 106 -19.95 -3.62 -5.03
C ASN A 106 -18.73 -3.76 -5.95
N VAL A 107 -18.88 -4.53 -7.04
CA VAL A 107 -17.83 -4.78 -8.04
C VAL A 107 -17.56 -3.57 -8.94
N ASP A 108 -18.43 -2.54 -8.90
CA ASP A 108 -18.37 -1.34 -9.74
C ASP A 108 -17.92 -0.07 -8.98
N GLU A 109 -17.44 -0.21 -7.74
CA GLU A 109 -16.85 0.93 -7.03
C GLU A 109 -15.61 1.45 -7.78
N GLU A 110 -15.48 2.77 -7.92
CA GLU A 110 -14.37 3.43 -8.64
C GLU A 110 -13.00 3.13 -8.01
N PHE A 111 -13.00 2.65 -6.76
CA PHE A 111 -11.85 2.34 -5.93
C PHE A 111 -11.85 0.84 -5.57
N GLN A 112 -10.80 0.11 -5.95
CA GLN A 112 -10.79 -1.35 -5.82
C GLN A 112 -9.44 -1.88 -5.33
N VAL A 113 -9.49 -2.96 -4.56
CA VAL A 113 -8.30 -3.74 -4.22
C VAL A 113 -7.65 -4.28 -5.51
N GLY A 114 -6.32 -4.33 -5.49
CA GLY A 114 -5.48 -4.71 -6.62
C GLY A 114 -5.12 -3.55 -7.56
N GLN A 115 -5.73 -2.37 -7.42
CA GLN A 115 -5.33 -1.17 -8.16
C GLN A 115 -4.10 -0.50 -7.54
N ARG A 116 -3.38 0.29 -8.33
CA ARG A 116 -2.31 1.15 -7.83
C ARG A 116 -2.87 2.23 -6.90
N ALA A 117 -2.16 2.54 -5.82
CA ALA A 117 -2.46 3.66 -4.95
C ALA A 117 -2.56 4.96 -5.78
N ARG A 118 -3.66 5.71 -5.61
CA ARG A 118 -3.90 6.93 -6.38
C ARG A 118 -3.10 8.10 -5.81
N GLU A 119 -2.62 8.96 -6.70
CA GLU A 119 -1.93 10.21 -6.36
C GLU A 119 -2.89 11.15 -5.63
N ALA A 120 -2.43 11.72 -4.52
CA ALA A 120 -3.11 12.81 -3.81
C ALA A 120 -2.07 13.73 -3.19
N TYR A 121 -2.43 15.01 -3.02
CA TYR A 121 -1.62 15.99 -2.31
C TYR A 121 -2.17 16.09 -0.90
N LEU A 122 -1.26 16.08 0.07
CA LEU A 122 -1.56 16.10 1.48
C LEU A 122 -0.77 17.22 2.14
N GLU A 123 -1.34 17.84 3.16
CA GLU A 123 -0.68 18.91 3.89
C GLU A 123 -0.03 18.37 5.15
N MET A 124 1.21 18.81 5.40
CA MET A 124 1.90 18.54 6.65
C MET A 124 1.29 19.38 7.76
N ILE A 125 0.98 18.73 8.88
CA ILE A 125 0.48 19.44 10.05
C ILE A 125 1.64 20.15 10.75
N LYS A 126 1.50 21.47 10.92
CA LYS A 126 2.42 22.30 11.72
C LYS A 126 1.67 22.98 12.86
N LYS A 127 2.38 23.22 13.96
CA LYS A 127 1.85 24.03 15.06
C LYS A 127 1.95 25.49 14.69
N ASN A 128 0.82 26.18 14.64
CA ASN A 128 0.76 27.61 14.43
C ASN A 128 1.29 28.32 15.70
N THR A 129 2.30 29.17 15.53
CA THR A 129 2.96 29.91 16.62
C THR A 129 2.05 30.91 17.33
N GLU A 130 1.02 31.42 16.65
CA GLU A 130 0.09 32.44 17.18
C GLU A 130 -1.12 31.81 17.88
N SER A 131 -1.76 30.83 17.26
CA SER A 131 -2.96 30.19 17.80
C SER A 131 -2.66 28.99 18.71
N GLY A 132 -1.47 28.40 18.57
CA GLY A 132 -1.07 27.15 19.23
C GLY A 132 -1.78 25.91 18.69
N LEU A 133 -2.60 26.06 17.63
CA LEU A 133 -3.35 24.98 16.97
C LEU A 133 -2.49 24.30 15.90
N LEU A 134 -2.75 23.02 15.68
CA LEU A 134 -2.23 22.26 14.56
C LEU A 134 -3.02 22.61 13.29
N VAL A 135 -2.35 23.20 12.30
CA VAL A 135 -2.97 23.61 11.03
C VAL A 135 -2.18 23.01 9.87
N GLY A 136 -2.86 22.64 8.79
CA GLY A 136 -2.23 22.28 7.53
C GLY A 136 -1.42 23.46 7.00
N SER A 137 -0.17 23.21 6.59
CA SER A 137 0.66 24.23 5.97
C SER A 137 0.58 24.04 4.46
N THR A 138 -0.10 24.95 3.76
CA THR A 138 -0.21 24.96 2.29
C THR A 138 1.16 25.06 1.60
N ASP A 139 2.16 25.61 2.28
CA ASP A 139 3.55 25.69 1.79
C ASP A 139 4.29 24.34 1.88
N ASP A 140 3.85 23.43 2.76
CA ASP A 140 4.44 22.10 2.96
C ASP A 140 3.46 21.00 2.51
N THR A 141 3.18 20.98 1.21
CA THR A 141 2.44 19.87 0.61
C THR A 141 3.35 18.69 0.31
N VAL A 142 2.84 17.48 0.53
CA VAL A 142 3.53 16.22 0.26
C VAL A 142 2.65 15.37 -0.64
N ARG A 143 3.28 14.69 -1.60
CA ARG A 143 2.58 13.77 -2.49
C ARG A 143 2.44 12.41 -1.83
N LEU A 144 1.25 11.83 -1.88
CA LEU A 144 0.99 10.49 -1.33
C LEU A 144 1.93 9.45 -1.94
N GLN A 145 2.23 9.54 -3.23
CA GLN A 145 3.17 8.63 -3.89
C GLN A 145 4.60 8.72 -3.32
N GLU A 146 5.01 9.86 -2.75
CA GLU A 146 6.31 10.03 -2.09
C GLU A 146 6.34 9.37 -0.71
N LEU A 147 5.18 9.17 -0.08
CA LEU A 147 5.04 8.51 1.23
C LEU A 147 5.13 6.99 1.18
N ILE A 148 4.85 6.42 0.01
CA ILE A 148 4.85 4.97 -0.23
C ILE A 148 6.14 4.50 -0.92
N VAL A 149 7.18 5.33 -0.90
CA VAL A 149 8.50 5.00 -1.44
C VAL A 149 9.31 4.31 -0.35
N GLY A 150 9.60 3.03 -0.56
CA GLY A 150 10.49 2.27 0.32
C GLY A 150 10.55 0.81 -0.10
N PRO A 151 11.74 0.20 -0.22
CA PRO A 151 11.82 -1.20 -0.61
C PRO A 151 11.30 -2.09 0.53
N GLY A 152 10.30 -2.92 0.24
CA GLY A 152 9.85 -3.98 1.14
C GLY A 152 9.04 -3.53 2.36
N ILE A 153 8.50 -2.31 2.35
CA ILE A 153 7.67 -1.76 3.44
C ILE A 153 6.20 -1.78 3.02
N PHE A 154 5.33 -2.27 3.91
CA PHE A 154 3.89 -2.12 3.77
C PHE A 154 3.45 -0.78 4.37
N HIS A 155 2.58 -0.07 3.69
CA HIS A 155 2.05 1.21 4.16
C HIS A 155 0.57 1.03 4.54
N VAL A 156 0.23 1.32 5.78
CA VAL A 156 -1.16 1.33 6.26
C VAL A 156 -1.63 2.78 6.32
N MET A 157 -2.53 3.14 5.42
CA MET A 157 -3.16 4.46 5.37
C MET A 157 -4.43 4.43 6.21
N VAL A 158 -4.47 5.26 7.25
CA VAL A 158 -5.60 5.43 8.15
C VAL A 158 -6.35 6.69 7.73
N PHE A 159 -7.40 6.54 6.92
CA PHE A 159 -8.30 7.65 6.60
C PHE A 159 -9.28 7.81 7.75
N SER A 160 -9.10 8.83 8.57
CA SER A 160 -9.90 8.97 9.78
C SER A 160 -11.20 9.73 9.59
N SER A 161 -11.43 10.34 8.41
CA SER A 161 -12.57 11.23 8.18
C SER A 161 -12.67 12.26 9.34
N ASP A 162 -13.87 12.51 9.87
CA ASP A 162 -14.12 13.40 11.00
C ASP A 162 -13.97 12.72 12.38
N MET A 163 -13.58 11.45 12.47
CA MET A 163 -13.55 10.70 13.75
C MET A 163 -12.46 11.13 14.73
N LEU A 164 -11.34 11.69 14.24
CA LEU A 164 -10.29 12.22 15.12
C LEU A 164 -10.74 13.50 15.84
N VAL A 165 -11.62 14.27 15.19
CA VAL A 165 -12.09 15.59 15.60
C VAL A 165 -13.42 15.48 16.36
N THR A 166 -14.31 14.61 15.89
CA THR A 166 -15.63 14.36 16.44
C THR A 166 -15.69 12.92 16.92
N ALA A 167 -15.78 12.70 18.23
CA ALA A 167 -16.14 11.40 18.80
C ALA A 167 -17.63 11.10 18.50
N LYS A 168 -18.00 11.04 17.22
CA LYS A 168 -19.33 10.64 16.80
C LYS A 168 -19.42 9.12 16.84
N PRO A 169 -20.51 8.55 17.39
CA PRO A 169 -20.77 7.12 17.25
C PRO A 169 -20.84 6.78 15.76
N VAL A 170 -20.13 5.74 15.35
CA VAL A 170 -20.18 5.22 13.98
C VAL A 170 -21.64 4.86 13.68
N PRO A 171 -22.25 5.37 12.59
CA PRO A 171 -23.63 5.00 12.27
C PRO A 171 -23.72 3.48 12.09
N ALA A 172 -24.58 2.85 12.88
CA ALA A 172 -24.73 1.41 13.10
C ALA A 172 -25.15 0.60 11.87
N THR A 173 -25.18 1.19 10.67
CA THR A 173 -25.66 0.49 9.47
C THR A 173 -24.98 1.03 8.22
N ILE A 174 -23.73 0.62 8.00
CA ILE A 174 -23.16 0.57 6.66
C ILE A 174 -23.20 -0.91 6.24
N LYS A 175 -24.25 -1.25 5.48
CA LYS A 175 -24.59 -2.58 4.92
C LYS A 175 -23.74 -3.76 5.41
N GLY A 176 -24.19 -4.41 6.49
CA GLY A 176 -23.77 -5.76 6.88
C GLY A 176 -22.53 -5.85 7.78
N VAL A 177 -22.01 -4.73 8.30
CA VAL A 177 -20.94 -4.71 9.31
C VAL A 177 -21.47 -4.04 10.57
N ASP A 178 -21.50 -4.78 11.68
CA ASP A 178 -21.95 -4.31 12.98
C ASP A 178 -20.84 -3.46 13.62
N THR A 179 -21.05 -2.14 13.71
CA THR A 179 -20.06 -1.15 14.20
C THR A 179 -20.41 -0.63 15.59
N THR A 180 -21.22 -1.37 16.34
CA THR A 180 -22.00 -0.89 17.50
C THR A 180 -21.20 -0.48 18.75
N ASN A 181 -19.88 -0.70 18.84
CA ASN A 181 -19.11 -0.45 20.07
C ASN A 181 -17.73 0.20 19.86
N SER A 182 -17.62 1.25 19.03
CA SER A 182 -16.35 2.00 18.91
C SER A 182 -16.49 3.46 19.37
N GLU A 183 -16.61 3.68 20.68
CA GLU A 183 -16.08 4.93 21.24
C GLU A 183 -14.57 4.90 21.05
N PHE A 184 -14.10 5.63 20.04
CA PHE A 184 -12.76 5.49 19.52
C PHE A 184 -11.85 6.59 20.11
N LEU A 185 -11.08 6.25 21.14
CA LEU A 185 -10.11 7.15 21.73
C LEU A 185 -8.78 7.05 20.97
N ALA A 186 -8.21 8.19 20.57
CA ALA A 186 -6.89 8.30 19.93
C ALA A 186 -5.77 7.51 20.64
N GLU A 187 -5.90 7.30 21.95
CA GLU A 187 -4.94 6.61 22.81
C GLU A 187 -4.91 5.09 22.53
N ASP A 188 -6.06 4.49 22.21
CA ASP A 188 -6.16 3.07 21.84
C ASP A 188 -5.48 2.77 20.50
N ILE A 189 -5.53 3.71 19.56
CA ILE A 189 -4.85 3.58 18.27
C ILE A 189 -3.34 3.49 18.50
N ALA A 190 -2.77 4.42 19.26
CA ALA A 190 -1.33 4.50 19.45
C ALA A 190 -0.77 3.26 20.17
N GLN A 191 -1.45 2.79 21.23
CA GLN A 191 -1.03 1.60 21.96
C GLN A 191 -1.14 0.32 21.11
N LYS A 192 -2.23 0.17 20.34
CA LYS A 192 -2.38 -0.99 19.45
C LYS A 192 -1.41 -0.96 18.30
N LEU A 193 -1.18 0.20 17.69
CA LEU A 193 -0.18 0.36 16.65
C LEU A 193 1.21 -0.03 17.15
N LEU A 194 1.54 0.35 18.39
CA LEU A 194 2.79 -0.04 19.02
C LEU A 194 2.89 -1.56 19.21
N ALA A 195 1.85 -2.17 19.80
CA ALA A 195 1.80 -3.63 20.02
C ALA A 195 1.84 -4.42 18.70
N TRP A 196 1.11 -3.95 17.69
CA TRP A 196 1.06 -4.51 16.35
C TRP A 196 2.41 -4.40 15.63
N ARG A 197 3.13 -3.28 15.77
CA ARG A 197 4.49 -3.15 15.25
C ARG A 197 5.46 -4.12 15.93
N THR A 198 5.38 -4.27 17.24
CA THR A 198 6.24 -5.21 17.98
C THR A 198 6.01 -6.64 17.51
N LYS A 199 4.75 -7.01 17.24
CA LYS A 199 4.40 -8.33 16.70
C LYS A 199 5.05 -8.59 15.34
N TRP A 200 5.08 -7.59 14.45
CA TRP A 200 5.49 -7.78 13.05
C TRP A 200 6.85 -7.15 12.69
N SER A 201 7.79 -7.05 13.63
CA SER A 201 9.15 -6.53 13.37
C SER A 201 10.01 -7.54 12.61
N TYR A 202 10.96 -7.05 11.80
CA TYR A 202 12.06 -7.89 11.31
C TYR A 202 12.84 -8.43 12.52
N LYS A 203 12.97 -9.76 12.62
CA LYS A 203 14.01 -10.37 13.46
C LYS A 203 15.36 -10.05 12.84
N SER A 204 16.34 -9.64 13.64
CA SER A 204 17.67 -9.34 13.10
C SER A 204 18.33 -10.63 12.59
N ARG A 205 19.31 -10.50 11.69
CA ARG A 205 20.05 -11.67 11.18
C ARG A 205 20.75 -12.42 12.31
N GLU A 206 21.15 -11.73 13.39
CA GLU A 206 21.73 -12.36 14.58
C GLU A 206 20.71 -13.21 15.35
N GLU A 207 19.48 -12.70 15.54
CA GLU A 207 18.39 -13.45 16.21
C GLU A 207 17.99 -14.72 15.44
N ILE A 208 17.94 -14.64 14.10
CA ILE A 208 17.64 -15.80 13.25
C ILE A 208 18.74 -16.86 13.35
N ILE A 209 20.02 -16.45 13.45
CA ILE A 209 21.15 -17.38 13.61
C ILE A 209 21.13 -18.05 14.99
N GLU A 210 20.79 -17.33 16.07
CA GLU A 210 20.63 -17.92 17.40
C GLU A 210 19.45 -18.90 17.49
N GLU A 211 18.32 -18.59 16.85
CA GLU A 211 17.14 -19.47 16.80
C GLU A 211 17.41 -20.74 15.98
N THR A 212 18.20 -20.64 14.90
CA THR A 212 18.60 -21.80 14.09
C THR A 212 19.62 -22.70 14.81
N GLN A 213 20.40 -22.16 15.76
CA GLN A 213 21.37 -22.93 16.56
C GLN A 213 20.71 -23.68 17.74
N THR A 214 19.51 -23.28 18.17
CA THR A 214 18.82 -23.87 19.32
C THR A 214 17.87 -25.02 18.95
N THR A 215 17.54 -25.20 17.67
CA THR A 215 16.81 -26.39 17.18
C THR A 215 17.75 -27.60 17.04
N PRO A 216 17.47 -28.76 17.69
CA PRO A 216 18.33 -29.93 17.58
C PRO A 216 18.30 -30.50 16.16
N ARG A 217 19.47 -30.56 15.53
CA ARG A 217 19.69 -31.11 14.19
C ARG A 217 19.30 -32.60 14.17
N PRO A 218 18.49 -33.08 13.20
CA PRO A 218 18.24 -34.51 13.06
C PRO A 218 19.53 -35.25 12.68
N PRO A 219 19.71 -36.52 13.09
CA PRO A 219 20.96 -37.24 12.89
C PRO A 219 21.21 -37.50 11.39
N THR A 220 22.21 -36.83 10.83
CA THR A 220 22.70 -37.12 9.46
C THR A 220 23.60 -38.34 9.47
N HIS A 221 23.21 -39.35 8.69
CA HIS A 221 24.03 -40.50 8.34
C HIS A 221 25.32 -40.09 7.63
N HIS A 222 26.43 -40.70 8.05
CA HIS A 222 27.76 -40.57 7.47
C HIS A 222 27.77 -40.87 5.96
N SER A 223 28.38 -39.98 5.17
CA SER A 223 29.00 -40.29 3.88
C SER A 223 30.12 -39.29 3.59
N GLN A 224 31.17 -39.79 2.97
CA GLN A 224 32.57 -39.36 3.10
C GLN A 224 32.94 -38.06 2.38
N SER A 225 33.77 -37.29 3.10
CA SER A 225 34.95 -36.50 2.68
C SER A 225 35.24 -36.35 1.17
N VAL A 226 35.16 -35.12 0.68
CA VAL A 226 36.09 -34.55 -0.32
C VAL A 226 36.40 -33.10 0.11
N ALA A 227 37.69 -32.78 0.28
CA ALA A 227 38.17 -31.46 0.71
C ALA A 227 38.19 -30.44 -0.46
N PRO A 228 37.86 -29.15 -0.25
CA PRO A 228 38.05 -28.12 -1.28
C PRO A 228 39.39 -27.39 -1.13
N GLU A 229 40.01 -27.10 -2.28
CA GLU A 229 41.18 -26.25 -2.44
C GLU A 229 40.94 -24.81 -1.95
N ALA A 230 41.97 -24.24 -1.31
CA ALA A 230 41.96 -22.90 -0.77
C ALA A 230 42.04 -21.83 -1.88
N VAL A 231 41.00 -21.00 -1.99
CA VAL A 231 41.03 -19.75 -2.75
C VAL A 231 40.94 -18.57 -1.80
N SER A 232 41.92 -17.68 -1.97
CA SER A 232 42.25 -16.47 -1.23
C SER A 232 41.06 -15.58 -0.84
N THR A 233 41.02 -15.22 0.43
CA THR A 233 40.05 -14.33 1.07
C THR A 233 40.26 -12.87 0.64
N ALA A 234 39.33 -12.32 -0.15
CA ALA A 234 39.12 -10.89 -0.23
C ALA A 234 38.00 -10.50 0.76
N SER A 235 38.36 -9.71 1.78
CA SER A 235 37.43 -9.18 2.79
C SER A 235 36.28 -8.40 2.13
N PRO A 236 35.00 -8.74 2.38
CA PRO A 236 33.91 -7.86 1.99
C PRO A 236 33.89 -6.66 2.95
N SER A 237 34.09 -5.48 2.37
CA SER A 237 33.96 -4.18 3.01
C SER A 237 32.71 -4.12 3.88
N ALA A 238 32.89 -3.81 5.16
CA ALA A 238 31.82 -3.76 6.15
C ALA A 238 30.78 -2.71 5.75
N ILE A 239 29.57 -3.18 5.41
CA ILE A 239 28.37 -2.35 5.36
C ILE A 239 28.12 -1.86 6.80
N PRO A 240 27.95 -0.55 7.05
CA PRO A 240 27.76 -0.05 8.41
C PRO A 240 26.47 -0.64 9.00
N SER A 241 26.62 -1.38 10.09
CA SER A 241 25.54 -1.93 10.90
C SER A 241 24.81 -0.79 11.61
N SER A 242 23.81 -0.23 10.94
CA SER A 242 22.79 0.59 11.57
C SER A 242 21.85 -0.33 12.34
N THR A 243 22.06 -0.45 13.64
CA THR A 243 21.21 -1.15 14.62
C THR A 243 19.89 -0.40 14.83
N LYS A 244 19.10 -0.24 13.78
CA LYS A 244 17.69 0.15 13.85
C LYS A 244 16.91 -1.02 13.27
N ALA A 245 16.07 -1.64 14.10
CA ALA A 245 15.14 -2.69 13.67
C ALA A 245 14.41 -2.21 12.40
N SER A 246 14.61 -2.94 11.30
CA SER A 246 14.03 -2.59 10.01
C SER A 246 12.51 -2.64 10.14
N GLN A 247 11.83 -1.53 9.85
CA GLN A 247 10.38 -1.44 10.00
C GLN A 247 9.73 -2.11 8.78
N MET A 248 8.96 -3.18 9.00
CA MET A 248 8.18 -3.84 7.96
C MET A 248 6.94 -3.03 7.56
N PHE A 249 6.47 -2.16 8.46
CA PHE A 249 5.27 -1.35 8.27
C PHE A 249 5.53 0.11 8.55
N MET A 250 4.87 0.96 7.78
CA MET A 250 4.67 2.37 8.06
C MET A 250 3.17 2.66 8.15
N VAL A 251 2.76 3.43 9.15
CA VAL A 251 1.36 3.81 9.35
C VAL A 251 1.24 5.30 9.16
N HIS A 252 0.40 5.74 8.23
CA HIS A 252 0.16 7.13 7.93
C HIS A 252 -1.29 7.48 8.28
N VAL A 253 -1.51 8.57 8.99
CA VAL A 253 -2.87 9.01 9.38
C VAL A 253 -3.26 10.21 8.55
N LEU A 254 -4.43 10.15 7.92
CA LEU A 254 -4.98 11.20 7.07
C LEU A 254 -6.28 11.69 7.69
N ALA A 255 -6.29 12.95 8.12
CA ALA A 255 -7.47 13.63 8.64
C ALA A 255 -8.13 14.49 7.55
N SER A 256 -9.45 14.62 7.58
CA SER A 256 -10.22 15.40 6.58
C SER A 256 -10.65 16.79 7.05
N GLU A 257 -10.50 17.10 8.34
CA GLU A 257 -10.93 18.36 8.94
C GLU A 257 -9.81 19.03 9.72
N ASP A 258 -9.79 20.37 9.68
CA ASP A 258 -8.91 21.19 10.48
C ASP A 258 -9.15 21.00 11.98
N VAL A 259 -8.07 21.14 12.74
CA VAL A 259 -8.12 21.10 14.19
C VAL A 259 -8.65 22.43 14.72
N THR A 260 -9.94 22.47 15.04
CA THR A 260 -10.62 23.71 15.48
C THR A 260 -10.38 24.04 16.95
N THR A 261 -10.03 23.05 17.78
CA THR A 261 -9.85 23.25 19.23
C THR A 261 -8.46 22.85 19.73
N LYS A 262 -7.98 23.53 20.78
CA LYS A 262 -6.68 23.23 21.42
C LYS A 262 -6.64 21.82 22.03
N GLU A 263 -7.78 21.29 22.44
CA GLU A 263 -7.89 19.93 22.97
C GLU A 263 -7.71 18.87 21.88
N GLN A 264 -8.37 19.04 20.72
CA GLN A 264 -8.13 18.19 19.55
C GLN A 264 -6.68 18.27 19.07
N SER A 265 -6.10 19.48 19.11
CA SER A 265 -4.68 19.71 18.79
C SER A 265 -3.76 18.93 19.71
N ALA A 266 -4.02 18.95 21.01
CA ALA A 266 -3.24 18.17 21.98
C ALA A 266 -3.42 16.65 21.79
N LYS A 267 -4.62 16.19 21.43
CA LYS A 267 -4.92 14.77 21.15
C LYS A 267 -4.18 14.27 19.92
N ILE A 268 -4.19 15.04 18.83
CA ILE A 268 -3.46 14.75 17.59
C ILE A 268 -1.94 14.84 17.82
N GLU A 269 -1.46 15.82 18.58
CA GLU A 269 -0.03 15.96 18.93
C GLU A 269 0.45 14.79 19.83
N ARG A 270 -0.41 14.25 20.69
CA ARG A 270 -0.11 13.03 21.45
C ARG A 270 -0.09 11.79 20.56
N LEU A 271 -1.05 11.67 19.64
CA LEU A 271 -1.07 10.60 18.62
C LEU A 271 0.21 10.63 17.78
N ALA A 272 0.61 11.79 17.27
CA ALA A 272 1.83 11.96 16.47
C ALA A 272 3.10 11.63 17.26
N ARG A 273 3.16 11.95 18.56
CA ARG A 273 4.31 11.63 19.42
C ARG A 273 4.39 10.16 19.81
N ASN A 274 3.23 9.51 20.01
CA ASN A 274 3.15 8.11 20.44
C ASN A 274 3.10 7.13 19.26
N GLN A 275 2.93 7.60 18.03
CA GLN A 275 3.18 6.82 16.83
C GLN A 275 4.69 6.57 16.70
N ALA A 276 5.12 5.47 17.32
CA ALA A 276 6.46 4.94 17.23
C ALA A 276 6.69 4.34 15.83
N GLY A 277 6.95 5.20 14.87
CA GLY A 277 7.26 4.91 13.47
C GLY A 277 7.20 6.24 12.73
N GLU A 278 8.05 6.48 11.75
CA GLU A 278 8.20 7.80 11.09
C GLU A 278 6.97 8.26 10.27
N GLY A 279 5.82 7.61 10.48
CA GLY A 279 4.52 7.99 9.95
C GLY A 279 4.09 9.33 10.52
N LYS A 280 3.76 10.25 9.62
CA LYS A 280 3.29 11.58 9.98
C LYS A 280 1.76 11.61 9.90
N ILE A 281 1.17 12.54 10.63
CA ILE A 281 -0.24 12.88 10.46
C ILE A 281 -0.31 13.94 9.37
N TYR A 282 -1.18 13.67 8.40
CA TYR A 282 -1.41 14.51 7.24
C TYR A 282 -2.84 15.01 7.24
N LEU A 283 -3.03 16.17 6.63
CA LEU A 283 -4.33 16.78 6.45
C LEU A 283 -4.73 16.78 4.97
N ASP A 284 -5.97 16.39 4.69
CA ASP A 284 -6.61 16.41 3.38
C ASP A 284 -7.82 17.36 3.46
N GLN A 285 -7.54 18.67 3.49
CA GLN A 285 -8.56 19.71 3.70
C GLN A 285 -9.67 19.65 2.64
N ASP A 286 -9.30 19.42 1.38
CA ASP A 286 -10.25 19.33 0.27
C ASP A 286 -11.02 18.00 0.25
N GLY A 287 -10.58 16.99 1.02
CA GLY A 287 -11.15 15.65 1.00
C GLY A 287 -10.91 14.90 -0.31
N ILE A 288 -9.99 15.38 -1.16
CA ILE A 288 -9.71 14.78 -2.47
C ILE A 288 -9.04 13.42 -2.30
N ALA A 289 -8.15 13.27 -1.32
CA ALA A 289 -7.55 11.97 -1.03
C ALA A 289 -8.62 11.01 -0.51
N HIS A 290 -9.46 11.44 0.45
CA HIS A 290 -10.56 10.63 0.95
C HIS A 290 -11.47 10.15 -0.19
N GLN A 291 -11.90 11.06 -1.07
CA GLN A 291 -12.75 10.72 -2.21
C GLN A 291 -12.08 9.71 -3.17
N LYS A 292 -10.79 9.91 -3.50
CA LYS A 292 -10.04 9.02 -4.39
C LYS A 292 -9.92 7.59 -3.87
N TYR A 293 -9.95 7.39 -2.56
CA TYR A 293 -9.92 6.08 -1.91
C TYR A 293 -11.31 5.59 -1.47
N GLY A 294 -12.37 6.27 -1.91
CA GLY A 294 -13.76 5.89 -1.63
C GLY A 294 -14.16 6.09 -0.18
N VAL A 295 -13.55 7.05 0.50
CA VAL A 295 -13.81 7.39 1.89
C VAL A 295 -14.61 8.69 1.92
N ALA A 296 -15.72 8.70 2.65
CA ALA A 296 -16.48 9.92 2.85
C ALA A 296 -15.71 10.90 3.75
N LYS A 297 -15.85 12.21 3.50
CA LYS A 297 -15.21 13.26 4.32
C LYS A 297 -15.66 13.20 5.79
N HIS A 298 -16.91 12.82 6.01
CA HIS A 298 -17.48 12.54 7.32
C HIS A 298 -18.00 11.09 7.35
N GLY A 299 -17.64 10.33 8.39
CA GLY A 299 -18.03 8.93 8.49
C GLY A 299 -17.07 8.08 9.31
N ALA A 300 -17.18 6.76 9.19
CA ALA A 300 -16.44 5.77 9.99
C ALA A 300 -14.92 5.71 9.73
N GLY A 301 -14.42 6.44 8.72
CA GLY A 301 -13.06 6.27 8.21
C GLY A 301 -12.84 4.91 7.53
N THR A 302 -11.61 4.64 7.14
CA THR A 302 -11.20 3.41 6.41
C THR A 302 -9.72 3.16 6.60
N LEU A 303 -9.34 1.90 6.80
CA LEU A 303 -7.95 1.46 6.72
C LEU A 303 -7.67 0.92 5.32
N VAL A 304 -6.56 1.36 4.72
CA VAL A 304 -6.10 0.90 3.40
C VAL A 304 -4.68 0.39 3.53
N VAL A 305 -4.47 -0.87 3.17
CA VAL A 305 -3.14 -1.49 3.12
C VAL A 305 -2.58 -1.38 1.72
N ILE A 306 -1.45 -0.68 1.61
CA ILE A 306 -0.66 -0.52 0.40
C ILE A 306 0.57 -1.43 0.51
N ARG A 307 0.78 -2.24 -0.51
CA ARG A 307 1.89 -3.18 -0.63
C ARG A 307 3.20 -2.46 -0.98
N PRO A 308 4.37 -3.10 -0.80
CA PRO A 308 5.66 -2.52 -1.16
C PRO A 308 5.82 -2.14 -2.65
N ASP A 309 4.96 -2.66 -3.53
CA ASP A 309 4.93 -2.31 -4.95
C ASP A 309 3.92 -1.20 -5.31
N GLY A 310 3.35 -0.53 -4.30
CA GLY A 310 2.45 0.60 -4.44
C GLY A 310 1.02 0.25 -4.87
N HIS A 311 0.62 -1.02 -4.79
CA HIS A 311 -0.75 -1.46 -5.05
C HIS A 311 -1.52 -1.67 -3.75
N ILE A 312 -2.83 -1.47 -3.80
CA ILE A 312 -3.74 -1.68 -2.67
C ILE A 312 -3.97 -3.19 -2.51
N GLY A 313 -3.53 -3.77 -1.40
CA GLY A 313 -3.71 -5.20 -1.10
C GLY A 313 -4.96 -5.51 -0.28
N TYR A 314 -5.35 -4.58 0.60
CA TYR A 314 -6.51 -4.75 1.47
C TYR A 314 -7.15 -3.41 1.82
N ARG A 315 -8.46 -3.40 2.05
CA ARG A 315 -9.21 -2.22 2.49
C ARG A 315 -10.38 -2.63 3.37
N VAL A 316 -10.48 -2.02 4.55
CA VAL A 316 -11.57 -2.26 5.51
C VAL A 316 -12.20 -0.93 5.93
N LEU A 317 -13.54 -0.92 5.98
CA LEU A 317 -14.30 0.23 6.45
C LEU A 317 -14.22 0.32 7.97
N GLY A 318 -14.06 1.52 8.50
CA GLY A 318 -13.87 1.74 9.93
C GLY A 318 -12.39 1.89 10.28
N ILE A 319 -12.14 2.58 11.38
CA ILE A 319 -10.82 2.67 12.02
C ILE A 319 -10.78 1.92 13.37
N GLY A 320 -11.94 1.37 13.79
CA GLY A 320 -12.21 0.70 15.07
C GLY A 320 -11.37 -0.53 15.41
N HIS A 321 -11.63 -1.14 16.58
CA HIS A 321 -11.00 -2.40 17.01
C HIS A 321 -11.13 -3.50 15.96
N SER A 322 -12.36 -3.72 15.48
CA SER A 322 -12.68 -4.76 14.50
C SER A 322 -11.91 -4.57 13.19
N ALA A 323 -11.79 -3.33 12.71
CA ALA A 323 -11.05 -3.05 11.48
C ALA A 323 -9.55 -3.39 11.61
N TRP A 324 -8.95 -3.17 12.78
CA TRP A 324 -7.56 -3.56 13.03
C TRP A 324 -7.39 -5.07 13.20
N GLU A 325 -8.37 -5.77 13.77
CA GLU A 325 -8.38 -7.24 13.80
C GLU A 325 -8.45 -7.83 12.38
N ASP A 326 -9.31 -7.29 11.51
CA ASP A 326 -9.42 -7.73 10.12
C ASP A 326 -8.10 -7.50 9.35
N VAL A 327 -7.40 -6.39 9.63
CA VAL A 327 -6.07 -6.12 9.06
C VAL A 327 -5.02 -7.09 9.61
N ASP A 328 -5.07 -7.41 10.91
CA ASP A 328 -4.17 -8.39 11.52
C ASP A 328 -4.41 -9.81 10.99
N GLU A 329 -5.66 -10.21 10.74
CA GLU A 329 -6.00 -11.46 10.08
C GLU A 329 -5.45 -11.51 8.65
N TYR A 330 -5.61 -10.42 7.89
CA TYR A 330 -5.03 -10.30 6.54
C TYR A 330 -3.51 -10.49 6.56
N PHE A 331 -2.79 -9.85 7.50
CA PHE A 331 -1.35 -10.04 7.63
C PHE A 331 -0.97 -11.42 8.19
N GLY A 332 -1.77 -11.99 9.09
CA GLY A 332 -1.63 -13.37 9.58
C GLY A 332 -1.74 -14.43 8.49
N ALA A 333 -2.54 -14.18 7.45
CA ALA A 333 -2.61 -15.03 6.28
C ALA A 333 -1.44 -14.83 5.30
N LEU A 334 -0.85 -13.62 5.30
CA LEU A 334 0.20 -13.21 4.36
C LEU A 334 1.61 -13.55 4.84
N LEU A 335 1.85 -13.37 6.13
CA LEU A 335 3.14 -13.46 6.80
C LEU A 335 3.20 -14.72 7.67
N ALA A 336 4.42 -15.20 7.92
CA ALA A 336 4.69 -16.47 8.61
C ALA A 336 4.91 -16.30 10.11
#